data_AF-A0A0B2Q159-F1
#
_entry.id   AF-A0A0B2Q159-F1
#
_cell.length_a   1.000
_cell.length_b   1.000
_cell.length_c   1.000
_cell.angle_alpha   90.00
_cell.angle_beta   90.00
_cell.angle_gamma   90.00
#
_symmetry.space_group_name_H-M   'P 1'
#
loop_
_entity.id
_entity.type
_entity.pdbx_description
1 polymer ?
#
loop_
_entity_poly.entity_id
_entity_poly.type
_entity_poly.pdbx_seq_one_letter_code
_entity_poly.pdbx_strand_id
1 'polypeptide(L)'
;MAPSFDQSANTVCVMDASGNEQLNGISADPNRLKIFHLDPFDYHSITDALRGCSGLFYVFEPPQDQPYYDEYIADVEVRAAHNVIEACAQTETIDKVVFTSSATAVVWREDRKAMESNMDEKHWSDINFCRKFKVKLIIP
;
A
#
# COMPACT_ATOMS: atom_id res chain seq x y z
N MET A 1 10.76 -24.39 -4.43
CA MET A 1 11.06 -24.04 -5.84
C MET A 1 10.02 -23.00 -6.24
N ALA A 2 10.42 -21.73 -6.38
CA ALA A 2 9.45 -20.67 -6.68
C ALA A 2 8.94 -20.81 -8.12
N PRO A 3 7.61 -20.72 -8.36
CA PRO A 3 7.05 -20.88 -9.70
C PRO A 3 7.44 -19.68 -10.58
N SER A 4 8.25 -19.92 -11.62
CA SER A 4 8.67 -18.90 -12.59
C SER A 4 7.48 -18.31 -13.35
N PHE A 5 7.51 -17.00 -13.63
CA PHE A 5 6.59 -16.35 -14.56
C PHE A 5 7.14 -16.45 -15.99
N ASP A 6 6.24 -16.55 -16.97
CA ASP A 6 6.59 -16.32 -18.37
C ASP A 6 6.83 -14.81 -18.55
N GLN A 7 8.02 -14.44 -19.01
CA GLN A 7 8.45 -13.05 -19.22
C GLN A 7 7.65 -12.34 -20.33
N SER A 8 6.81 -13.07 -21.09
CA SER A 8 5.98 -12.51 -22.17
C SER A 8 4.71 -11.78 -21.68
N ALA A 9 4.32 -11.95 -20.42
CA ALA A 9 3.09 -11.37 -19.86
C ALA A 9 3.40 -10.24 -18.88
N ASN A 10 2.79 -9.06 -19.09
CA ASN A 10 2.80 -7.95 -18.14
C ASN A 10 2.16 -8.38 -16.81
N THR A 11 2.97 -8.93 -15.92
CA THR A 11 2.55 -9.38 -14.60
C THR A 11 2.54 -8.18 -13.67
N VAL A 12 1.49 -8.06 -12.86
CA VAL A 12 1.33 -6.98 -11.90
C VAL A 12 1.13 -7.61 -10.53
N CYS A 13 1.84 -7.11 -9.53
CA CYS A 13 1.67 -7.50 -8.14
C CYS A 13 0.63 -6.60 -7.47
N VAL A 14 -0.24 -7.19 -6.64
CA VAL A 14 -1.07 -6.46 -5.69
C VAL A 14 -0.59 -6.88 -4.31
N MET A 15 -0.06 -5.92 -3.57
CA MET A 15 0.45 -6.13 -2.22
C MET A 15 -0.51 -5.50 -1.23
N ASP A 16 -1.14 -6.35 -0.44
CA ASP A 16 -1.93 -5.96 0.71
C ASP A 16 -1.10 -6.19 1.98
N ALA A 17 -0.67 -5.10 2.60
CA ALA A 17 0.09 -5.12 3.84
C ALA A 17 -0.80 -5.25 5.09
N SER A 18 -2.10 -5.57 4.93
CA SER A 18 -3.07 -5.67 6.03
C SER A 18 -2.95 -6.91 6.92
N GLY A 19 -2.08 -7.86 6.56
CA GLY A 19 -1.89 -9.11 7.29
C GLY A 19 -3.13 -10.03 7.28
N ASN A 20 -4.16 -9.72 6.48
CA ASN A 20 -5.38 -10.50 6.43
C ASN A 20 -5.32 -11.58 5.34
N GLU A 21 -5.51 -12.85 5.72
CA GLU A 21 -5.61 -13.99 4.79
C GLU A 21 -7.00 -14.04 4.08
N GLN A 22 -7.36 -12.98 3.36
CA GLN A 22 -8.72 -12.81 2.81
C GLN A 22 -8.95 -13.39 1.41
N LEU A 23 -7.95 -14.06 0.79
CA LEU A 23 -8.09 -14.61 -0.57
C LEU A 23 -8.57 -16.07 -0.62
N ASN A 24 -9.00 -16.63 0.52
CA ASN A 24 -9.56 -17.98 0.59
C ASN A 24 -10.87 -18.07 -0.21
N GLY A 25 -10.83 -18.75 -1.36
CA GLY A 25 -12.02 -19.04 -2.17
C GLY A 25 -12.11 -18.32 -3.51
N ILE A 26 -11.07 -17.59 -3.94
CA ILE A 26 -11.04 -17.04 -5.30
C ILE A 26 -10.86 -18.18 -6.30
N SER A 27 -11.88 -18.43 -7.12
CA SER A 27 -11.77 -19.28 -8.29
C SER A 27 -11.07 -18.49 -9.40
N ALA A 28 -9.75 -18.58 -9.45
CA ALA A 28 -8.93 -18.02 -10.51
C ALA A 28 -8.20 -19.13 -11.26
N ASP A 29 -7.90 -18.87 -12.53
CA ASP A 29 -6.97 -19.70 -13.30
C ASP A 29 -5.60 -19.67 -12.60
N PRO A 30 -5.07 -20.82 -12.15
CA PRO A 30 -3.77 -20.89 -11.45
C PRO A 30 -2.60 -20.40 -12.32
N ASN A 31 -2.78 -20.29 -13.64
CA ASN A 31 -1.78 -19.72 -14.53
C ASN A 31 -1.81 -18.19 -14.56
N ARG A 32 -2.89 -17.55 -14.09
CA ARG A 32 -3.11 -16.11 -14.14
C ARG A 32 -3.07 -15.42 -12.78
N LEU A 33 -3.25 -16.17 -11.69
CA LEU A 33 -3.16 -15.67 -10.33
C LEU A 33 -2.20 -16.54 -9.51
N LYS A 34 -1.17 -15.91 -8.94
CA LYS A 34 -0.32 -16.52 -7.92
C LYS A 34 -0.45 -15.71 -6.64
N ILE A 35 -0.69 -16.40 -5.53
CA ILE A 35 -0.81 -15.80 -4.20
C ILE A 35 0.49 -16.07 -3.45
N PHE A 36 1.08 -15.01 -2.92
CA PHE A 36 2.28 -15.07 -2.10
C PHE A 36 1.93 -14.65 -0.68
N HIS A 37 2.44 -15.37 0.30
CA HIS A 37 2.46 -14.89 1.67
C HIS A 37 3.68 -13.97 1.80
N LEU A 38 3.47 -12.74 2.27
CA LEU A 38 4.54 -11.76 2.44
C LEU A 38 4.42 -11.06 3.80
N ASP A 39 5.56 -10.60 4.30
CA ASP A 39 5.64 -9.70 5.44
C ASP A 39 6.26 -8.39 4.93
N PRO A 40 5.58 -7.23 5.06
CA PRO A 40 6.11 -5.94 4.62
C PRO A 40 7.40 -5.52 5.36
N PHE A 41 7.79 -6.23 6.42
CA PHE A 41 9.05 -6.05 7.15
C PHE A 41 10.10 -7.11 6.82
N ASP A 42 9.78 -8.12 6.01
CA ASP A 42 10.73 -9.07 5.45
C ASP A 42 11.01 -8.78 3.96
N TYR A 43 12.15 -8.15 3.72
CA TYR A 43 12.62 -7.80 2.40
C TYR A 43 12.68 -9.00 1.43
N HIS A 44 13.03 -10.19 1.92
CA HIS A 44 13.14 -11.37 1.07
C HIS A 44 11.76 -11.77 0.53
N SER A 45 10.74 -11.78 1.39
CA SER A 45 9.36 -12.08 0.99
C SER A 45 8.82 -11.10 -0.06
N ILE A 46 9.15 -9.81 0.07
CA ILE A 46 8.75 -8.75 -0.88
C ILE A 46 9.42 -8.99 -2.24
N THR A 47 10.74 -9.17 -2.26
CA THR A 47 11.48 -9.37 -3.52
C THR A 47 11.09 -10.65 -4.26
N ASP A 48 10.77 -11.73 -3.53
CA ASP A 48 10.29 -12.96 -4.14
C ASP A 48 8.89 -12.79 -4.78
N ALA A 49 8.00 -12.00 -4.16
CA ALA A 49 6.69 -11.67 -4.72
C ALA A 49 6.77 -10.72 -5.93
N LEU A 50 7.75 -9.80 -5.95
CA LEU A 50 7.94 -8.85 -7.04
C LEU A 50 8.68 -9.42 -8.26
N ARG A 51 9.35 -10.57 -8.11
CA ARG A 51 10.18 -11.14 -9.18
C ARG A 51 9.38 -11.38 -10.47
N GLY A 52 9.77 -10.69 -11.54
CA GLY A 52 9.13 -10.79 -12.85
C GLY A 52 7.85 -9.98 -12.99
N CYS A 53 7.50 -9.15 -12.00
CA CYS A 53 6.42 -8.18 -12.11
C CYS A 53 6.91 -6.92 -12.81
N SER A 54 6.03 -6.35 -13.63
CA SER A 54 6.20 -5.08 -14.36
C SER A 54 5.70 -3.86 -13.57
N GLY A 55 4.88 -4.09 -12.55
CA GLY A 55 4.40 -3.04 -11.67
C GLY A 55 3.75 -3.58 -10.40
N LEU A 56 3.50 -2.67 -9.48
CA LEU A 56 2.95 -2.95 -8.15
C LEU A 56 1.79 -2.01 -7.82
N PHE A 57 0.70 -2.55 -7.30
CA PHE A 57 -0.32 -1.83 -6.56
C PHE A 57 -0.14 -2.11 -5.07
N TYR A 58 0.18 -1.08 -4.29
CA TYR A 58 0.36 -1.18 -2.85
C TYR A 58 -0.88 -0.66 -2.14
N VAL A 59 -1.37 -1.47 -1.20
CA VAL A 59 -2.48 -1.15 -0.30
C VAL A 59 -2.00 -1.41 1.13
N PHE A 60 -2.18 -0.42 2.00
CA PHE A 60 -1.99 -0.57 3.43
C PHE A 60 -3.33 -0.46 4.14
N GLU A 61 -3.63 -1.44 4.97
CA GLU A 61 -4.74 -1.35 5.90
C GLU A 61 -4.23 -1.73 7.30
N PRO A 62 -4.51 -0.92 8.33
CA PRO A 62 -4.11 -1.24 9.69
C PRO A 62 -4.67 -2.61 10.14
N PRO A 63 -3.92 -3.34 10.99
CA PRO A 63 -4.37 -4.59 11.57
C PRO A 63 -5.75 -4.46 12.25
N GLN A 64 -6.58 -5.51 12.15
CA GLN A 64 -7.95 -5.53 12.72
C GLN A 64 -7.97 -5.31 14.24
N ASP A 65 -6.91 -5.73 14.94
CA ASP A 65 -6.71 -5.56 16.38
C ASP A 65 -6.26 -4.14 16.77
N GLN A 66 -5.89 -3.30 15.80
CA GLN A 66 -5.62 -1.87 15.97
C GLN A 66 -6.60 -1.02 15.15
N PRO A 67 -7.86 -0.86 15.62
CA PRO A 67 -8.88 -0.10 14.91
C PRO A 67 -8.59 1.42 14.88
N TYR A 68 -7.60 1.86 15.65
CA TYR A 68 -7.30 3.26 15.86
C TYR A 68 -5.99 3.64 15.16
N TYR A 69 -6.06 4.63 14.27
CA TYR A 69 -4.89 5.15 13.58
C TYR A 69 -4.16 6.14 14.48
N ASP A 70 -3.06 5.70 15.09
CA ASP A 70 -2.20 6.50 15.95
C ASP A 70 -0.81 6.69 15.34
N GLU A 71 0.09 7.33 16.08
CA GLU A 71 1.46 7.59 15.63
C GLU A 71 2.25 6.28 15.40
N TYR A 72 1.92 5.21 16.10
CA TYR A 72 2.56 3.91 15.91
C TYR A 72 2.13 3.29 14.58
N ILE A 73 0.83 3.26 14.27
CA ILE A 73 0.33 2.77 12.99
C ILE A 73 0.87 3.61 11.82
N ALA A 74 0.97 4.93 11.99
CA ALA A 74 1.58 5.80 10.98
C ALA A 74 3.05 5.43 10.70
N ASP A 75 3.83 5.18 11.75
CA ASP A 75 5.23 4.73 11.61
C ASP A 75 5.35 3.35 10.95
N VAL A 76 4.44 2.43 11.28
CA VAL A 76 4.35 1.09 10.67
C VAL A 76 4.04 1.21 9.18
N GLU A 77 3.06 2.03 8.78
CA GLU A 77 2.70 2.27 7.37
C GLU A 77 3.88 2.85 6.58
N VAL A 78 4.53 3.90 7.12
CA VAL A 78 5.68 4.55 6.48
C VAL A 78 6.83 3.57 6.31
N ARG A 79 7.15 2.77 7.33
CA ARG A 79 8.22 1.76 7.25
C ARG A 79 7.89 0.65 6.24
N ALA A 80 6.64 0.18 6.22
CA ALA A 80 6.18 -0.81 5.25
C ALA A 80 6.29 -0.29 3.82
N ALA A 81 5.77 0.92 3.55
CA ALA A 81 5.85 1.57 2.25
C ALA A 81 7.31 1.77 1.81
N HIS A 82 8.19 2.22 2.71
CA HIS A 82 9.61 2.40 2.43
C HIS A 82 10.30 1.09 2.01
N ASN A 83 10.08 0.00 2.74
CA ASN A 83 10.64 -1.31 2.38
C ASN A 83 10.18 -1.79 1.00
N VAL A 84 8.92 -1.56 0.68
CA VAL A 84 8.32 -1.92 -0.60
C VAL A 84 8.91 -1.10 -1.75
N ILE A 85 9.09 0.21 -1.57
CA ILE A 85 9.72 1.08 -2.57
C ILE A 85 11.16 0.65 -2.82
N GLU A 86 11.94 0.40 -1.75
CA GLU A 86 13.32 -0.06 -1.86
C GLU A 86 13.41 -1.40 -2.63
N ALA A 87 12.51 -2.34 -2.33
CA ALA A 87 12.45 -3.61 -3.05
C ALA A 87 12.08 -3.45 -4.53
N CYS A 88 11.13 -2.55 -4.83
CA CYS A 88 10.78 -2.21 -6.21
C CYS A 88 11.97 -1.58 -6.95
N ALA A 89 12.70 -0.66 -6.30
CA ALA A 89 13.87 0.00 -6.88
C ALA A 89 15.01 -0.97 -7.21
N GLN A 90 15.14 -2.07 -6.47
CA GLN A 90 16.11 -3.12 -6.75
C GLN A 90 15.60 -4.20 -7.73
N THR A 91 14.33 -4.16 -8.11
CA THR A 91 13.73 -5.11 -9.05
C THR A 91 13.70 -4.50 -10.45
N GLU A 92 14.63 -4.90 -11.31
CA GLU A 92 14.81 -4.33 -12.65
C GLU A 92 13.57 -4.35 -13.55
N THR A 93 12.63 -5.26 -13.32
CA THR A 93 11.43 -5.39 -14.13
C THR A 93 10.32 -4.43 -13.73
N ILE A 94 10.37 -3.81 -12.55
CA ILE A 94 9.31 -2.92 -12.06
C ILE A 94 9.44 -1.54 -12.70
N ASP A 95 8.44 -1.16 -13.51
CA ASP A 95 8.39 0.14 -14.18
C ASP A 95 7.53 1.16 -13.42
N LYS A 96 6.53 0.69 -12.67
CA LYS A 96 5.54 1.55 -12.00
C LYS A 96 5.09 0.98 -10.66
N VAL A 97 4.97 1.86 -9.68
CA VAL A 97 4.37 1.58 -8.37
C VAL A 97 3.20 2.54 -8.15
N VAL A 98 2.07 2.00 -7.72
CA VAL A 98 0.84 2.75 -7.43
C VAL A 98 0.51 2.57 -5.96
N PHE A 99 0.54 3.66 -5.20
CA PHE A 99 0.15 3.68 -3.80
C PHE A 99 -1.33 4.04 -3.67
N THR A 100 -2.03 3.30 -2.82
CA THR A 100 -3.44 3.58 -2.52
C THR A 100 -3.53 4.53 -1.33
N SER A 101 -3.75 5.81 -1.61
CA SER A 101 -4.05 6.82 -0.58
C SER A 101 -5.52 6.82 -0.17
N SER A 102 -5.88 7.74 0.74
CA SER A 102 -7.25 8.06 1.11
C SER A 102 -7.54 9.55 0.94
N ALA A 103 -8.80 9.89 0.65
CA ALA A 103 -9.27 11.29 0.65
C ALA A 103 -9.05 11.98 2.02
N THR A 104 -8.93 11.22 3.11
CA THR A 104 -8.58 11.74 4.43
C THR A 104 -7.18 12.38 4.45
N ALA A 105 -6.29 12.09 3.50
CA ALA A 105 -5.00 12.76 3.37
C ALA A 105 -5.12 14.22 2.91
N VAL A 106 -6.28 14.64 2.37
CA VAL A 106 -6.45 15.98 1.77
C VAL A 106 -7.57 16.83 2.40
N VAL A 107 -8.60 16.23 3.02
CA VAL A 107 -9.83 16.93 3.43
C VAL A 107 -9.74 17.67 4.78
N TRP A 108 -8.88 17.23 5.71
CA TRP A 108 -8.99 17.63 7.11
C TRP A 108 -8.14 18.84 7.46
N ARG A 109 -8.77 20.00 7.68
CA ARG A 109 -8.07 21.26 7.95
C ARG A 109 -8.87 22.09 8.97
N GLU A 110 -8.18 22.93 9.75
CA GLU A 110 -8.85 23.81 10.72
C GLU A 110 -9.60 24.96 10.02
N ASP A 111 -9.16 25.36 8.82
CA ASP A 111 -9.71 26.46 8.03
C ASP A 111 -10.90 26.04 7.15
N ARG A 112 -12.08 25.89 7.76
CA ARG A 112 -13.32 25.51 7.05
C ARG A 112 -13.69 26.38 5.82
N LYS A 113 -13.15 27.61 5.71
CA LYS A 113 -13.35 28.48 4.54
C LYS A 113 -12.56 28.07 3.29
N ALA A 114 -11.49 27.28 3.44
CA ALA A 114 -10.76 26.72 2.30
C ALA A 114 -11.46 25.48 1.70
N MET A 115 -12.36 24.82 2.43
CA MET A 115 -13.16 23.71 1.91
C MET A 115 -14.16 24.14 0.80
N GLU A 116 -14.48 25.44 0.72
CA GLU A 116 -15.31 26.00 -0.37
C GLU A 116 -14.49 26.26 -1.65
N SER A 117 -13.16 26.10 -1.60
CA SER A 117 -12.28 26.23 -2.75
C SER A 117 -12.05 24.88 -3.42
N ASN A 118 -11.83 24.90 -4.74
CA ASN A 118 -11.56 23.71 -5.53
C ASN A 118 -10.33 22.95 -4.96
N MET A 119 -10.56 21.84 -4.27
CA MET A 119 -9.49 20.95 -3.82
C MET A 119 -8.79 20.31 -5.02
N ASP A 120 -7.46 20.31 -5.00
CA ASP A 120 -6.59 19.68 -5.98
C ASP A 120 -5.52 18.81 -5.27
N GLU A 121 -4.69 18.12 -6.05
CA GLU A 121 -3.65 17.20 -5.57
C GLU A 121 -2.49 17.87 -4.81
N LYS A 122 -2.50 19.21 -4.67
CA LYS A 122 -1.51 19.95 -3.89
C LYS A 122 -1.96 20.16 -2.44
N HIS A 123 -3.21 19.86 -2.13
CA HIS A 123 -3.77 20.02 -0.79
C HIS A 123 -3.39 18.84 0.11
N TRP A 124 -3.14 19.14 1.38
CA TRP A 124 -2.87 18.16 2.42
C TRP A 124 -3.68 18.49 3.68
N SER A 125 -4.07 17.44 4.38
CA SER A 125 -4.68 17.51 5.70
C SER A 125 -3.70 18.03 6.74
N ASP A 126 -4.19 18.81 7.69
CA ASP A 126 -3.46 19.26 8.85
C ASP A 126 -3.22 18.11 9.83
N ILE A 127 -1.94 17.77 10.04
CA ILE A 127 -1.51 16.68 10.92
C ILE A 127 -2.01 16.89 12.36
N ASN A 128 -2.03 18.14 12.87
CA ASN A 128 -2.50 18.44 14.21
C ASN A 128 -4.01 18.25 14.32
N PHE A 129 -4.76 18.61 13.29
CA PHE A 129 -6.19 18.33 13.22
C PHE A 129 -6.43 16.81 13.23
N CYS A 130 -5.74 16.07 12.36
CA CYS A 130 -5.87 14.62 12.28
C CYS A 130 -5.51 13.93 13.60
N ARG A 131 -4.42 14.35 14.26
CA ARG A 131 -4.01 13.83 15.58
C ARG A 131 -5.05 14.12 16.66
N LYS A 132 -5.61 15.34 16.68
CA LYS A 132 -6.62 15.77 17.65
C LYS A 132 -7.95 15.01 17.50
N PHE A 133 -8.40 14.85 16.26
CA PHE A 133 -9.69 14.24 15.93
C PHE A 133 -9.61 12.77 15.55
N LYS A 134 -8.42 12.20 15.72
CA LYS A 134 -8.25 10.77 15.70
C LYS A 134 -8.63 10.13 14.35
N VAL A 135 -8.24 10.80 13.26
CA VAL A 135 -8.67 10.42 11.91
C VAL A 135 -7.69 9.44 11.28
N LYS A 136 -8.23 8.40 10.62
CA LYS A 136 -7.46 7.44 9.83
C LYS A 136 -6.86 8.15 8.61
N LEU A 137 -5.57 8.44 8.66
CA LEU A 137 -4.80 8.78 7.47
C LEU A 137 -4.40 7.46 6.80
N ILE A 138 -4.43 7.39 5.48
CA ILE A 138 -3.72 6.33 4.76
C ILE A 138 -2.68 7.12 3.98
N ILE A 139 -1.43 6.98 4.38
CA ILE A 139 -0.32 7.82 3.94
C ILE A 139 0.39 7.09 2.79
N PRO A 140 0.43 7.66 1.57
CA PRO A 140 1.38 7.28 0.54
C PRO A 140 2.75 7.94 0.76
#